data_AF-A0A2E7SGY1-F1
#
_entry.id   AF-A0A2E7SGY1-F1
#
_cell.length_a   1.000
_cell.length_b   1.000
_cell.length_c   1.000
_cell.angle_alpha   90.00
_cell.angle_beta   90.00
_cell.angle_gamma   90.00
#
_symmetry.space_group_name_H-M   'P 1'
#
loop_
_entity.id
_entity.type
_entity.pdbx_description
1 polymer ?
#
loop_
_entity_poly.entity_id
_entity_poly.type
_entity_poly.pdbx_seq_one_letter_code
_entity_poly.pdbx_strand_id
1 'polypeptide(L)'
;MLDMIDEWMGHGHRTWHSDVEREVMLMLYAIRYPDTLLLESLSDETDLDIRRISGYLHFMKHTYSIWDEDTRKGLEKLGIMIPSSDKADPFIYGAYISAIELLKDLAPYYSFMEHDVPRQRLFQAALAAYGREG
;
A
#
# COMPACT_ATOMS: atom_id res chain seq x y z
N MET A 1 -3.22 -12.58 13.43
CA MET A 1 -3.82 -11.72 12.38
C MET A 1 -2.80 -11.41 11.30
N LEU A 2 -1.61 -10.90 11.66
CA LEU A 2 -0.53 -10.67 10.70
C LEU A 2 -0.12 -11.95 9.95
N ASP A 3 -0.06 -13.11 10.62
CA ASP A 3 0.20 -14.41 9.97
C ASP A 3 -0.82 -14.78 8.89
N MET A 4 -2.10 -14.51 9.15
CA MET A 4 -3.17 -14.78 8.20
C MET A 4 -3.06 -13.85 6.98
N ILE A 5 -2.68 -12.60 7.19
CA ILE A 5 -2.45 -11.65 6.09
C ILE A 5 -1.23 -12.08 5.28
N ASP A 6 -0.14 -12.49 5.93
CA ASP A 6 1.03 -13.03 5.25
C ASP A 6 0.68 -14.23 4.39
N GLU A 7 -0.08 -15.18 4.93
CA GLU A 7 -0.55 -16.36 4.19
C GLU A 7 -1.37 -15.96 2.96
N TRP A 8 -2.34 -15.07 3.11
CA TRP A 8 -3.17 -14.59 1.98
C TRP A 8 -2.38 -13.86 0.91
N MET A 9 -1.35 -13.12 1.32
CA MET A 9 -0.46 -12.37 0.42
C MET A 9 0.68 -13.23 -0.15
N GLY A 10 0.78 -14.50 0.27
CA GLY A 10 1.87 -15.40 -0.14
C GLY A 10 3.24 -15.00 0.42
N HIS A 11 3.27 -14.25 1.52
CA HIS A 11 4.50 -13.94 2.23
C HIS A 11 4.94 -15.14 3.09
N GLY A 12 6.26 -15.33 3.23
CA GLY A 12 6.81 -16.34 4.15
C GLY A 12 6.60 -15.97 5.62
N HIS A 13 7.10 -16.80 6.55
CA HIS A 13 7.06 -16.46 7.97
C HIS A 13 7.91 -15.23 8.29
N ARG A 14 7.42 -14.41 9.23
CA ARG A 14 8.20 -13.32 9.84
C ARG A 14 9.28 -13.88 10.75
N THR A 15 10.42 -13.20 10.80
CA THR A 15 11.51 -13.46 11.75
C THR A 15 11.46 -12.52 12.96
N TRP A 16 10.41 -11.70 13.07
CA TRP A 16 10.27 -10.67 14.10
C TRP A 16 10.16 -11.27 15.50
N HIS A 17 10.85 -10.63 16.44
CA HIS A 17 10.65 -10.86 17.87
C HIS A 17 9.34 -10.20 18.33
N SER A 18 8.86 -10.59 19.52
CA SER A 18 7.59 -10.08 20.08
C SER A 18 7.54 -8.55 20.21
N ASP A 19 8.68 -7.91 20.41
CA ASP A 19 8.77 -6.46 20.60
C ASP A 19 8.63 -5.70 19.28
N VAL A 20 9.27 -6.20 18.21
CA VAL A 20 9.09 -5.69 16.83
C VAL A 20 7.65 -5.88 16.38
N GLU A 21 7.05 -7.05 16.62
CA GLU A 21 5.63 -7.27 16.28
C GLU A 21 4.71 -6.30 17.05
N ARG A 22 4.98 -6.05 18.34
CA ARG A 22 4.21 -5.10 19.15
C ARG A 22 4.34 -3.68 18.60
N GLU A 23 5.54 -3.27 18.23
CA GLU A 23 5.82 -1.96 17.64
C GLU A 23 5.01 -1.75 16.36
N VAL A 24 5.06 -2.72 15.43
CA VAL A 24 4.27 -2.69 14.19
C VAL A 24 2.78 -2.65 14.48
N MET A 25 2.30 -3.46 15.42
CA MET A 25 0.87 -3.45 15.80
C MET A 25 0.44 -2.10 16.37
N LEU A 26 1.25 -1.46 17.21
CA LEU A 26 0.95 -0.12 17.75
C LEU A 26 0.91 0.94 16.64
N MET A 27 1.88 0.91 15.72
CA MET A 27 1.87 1.77 14.53
C MET A 27 0.60 1.54 13.70
N LEU A 28 0.28 0.29 13.39
CA LEU A 28 -0.92 -0.08 12.64
C LEU A 28 -2.19 0.40 13.36
N TYR A 29 -2.25 0.42 14.69
CA TYR A 29 -3.41 0.98 15.38
C TYR A 29 -3.48 2.50 15.28
N ALA A 30 -2.36 3.20 15.42
CA ALA A 30 -2.32 4.66 15.49
C ALA A 30 -2.40 5.37 14.13
N ILE A 31 -1.82 4.78 13.08
CA ILE A 31 -1.72 5.40 11.75
C ILE A 31 -3.10 5.67 11.13
N ARG A 32 -3.23 6.77 10.39
CA ARG A 32 -4.48 7.25 9.81
C ARG A 32 -4.31 7.56 8.33
N TYR A 33 -5.21 7.03 7.52
CA TYR A 33 -5.21 7.28 6.09
C TYR A 33 -5.41 8.76 5.75
N PRO A 34 -4.68 9.34 4.77
CA PRO A 34 -3.65 8.73 3.93
C PRO A 34 -2.21 8.88 4.46
N ASP A 35 -2.02 9.28 5.72
CA ASP A 35 -0.70 9.54 6.31
C ASP A 35 0.17 8.28 6.38
N THR A 36 1.46 8.43 6.06
CA THR A 36 2.49 7.38 6.07
C THR A 36 3.67 7.71 6.98
N LEU A 37 3.73 8.91 7.56
CA LEU A 37 4.89 9.36 8.34
C LEU A 37 5.15 8.52 9.58
N LEU A 38 4.13 7.87 10.15
CA LEU A 38 4.31 6.97 11.29
C LEU A 38 5.15 5.72 10.95
N LEU A 39 5.40 5.43 9.67
CA LEU A 39 6.35 4.39 9.29
C LEU A 39 7.79 4.72 9.73
N GLU A 40 8.14 6.01 9.86
CA GLU A 40 9.46 6.43 10.36
C GLU A 40 9.69 6.10 11.82
N SER A 41 8.63 5.87 12.59
CA SER A 41 8.78 5.54 14.01
C SER A 41 9.18 4.10 14.26
N LEU A 42 9.19 3.26 13.21
CA LEU A 42 9.52 1.85 13.30
C LEU A 42 11.05 1.65 13.35
N SER A 43 11.48 0.74 14.21
CA SER A 43 12.87 0.33 14.34
C SER A 43 13.39 -0.37 13.06
N ASP A 44 14.70 -0.28 12.84
CA ASP A 44 15.38 -0.94 11.70
C ASP A 44 15.20 -2.48 11.71
N GLU A 45 14.95 -3.08 12.88
CA GLU A 45 14.71 -4.52 13.06
C GLU A 45 13.41 -5.01 12.39
N THR A 46 12.53 -4.08 12.01
CA THR A 46 11.28 -4.40 11.34
C THR A 46 11.50 -4.88 9.89
N ASP A 47 12.69 -4.69 9.31
CA ASP A 47 13.03 -4.96 7.89
C ASP A 47 12.19 -4.13 6.88
N LEU A 48 11.11 -3.48 7.35
CA LEU A 48 10.22 -2.57 6.63
C LEU A 48 9.87 -3.04 5.21
N ASP A 49 9.63 -4.33 4.98
CA ASP A 49 9.20 -4.78 3.64
C ASP A 49 7.89 -4.08 3.24
N ILE A 50 7.97 -3.25 2.19
CA ILE A 50 6.84 -2.42 1.75
C ILE A 50 5.65 -3.27 1.30
N ARG A 51 5.87 -4.45 0.72
CA ARG A 51 4.79 -5.33 0.25
C ARG A 51 4.01 -5.87 1.44
N ARG A 52 4.73 -6.29 2.48
CA ARG A 52 4.14 -6.79 3.72
C ARG A 52 3.45 -5.69 4.51
N ILE A 53 4.12 -4.55 4.76
CA ILE A 53 3.58 -3.43 5.54
C ILE A 53 2.34 -2.83 4.86
N SER A 54 2.38 -2.62 3.54
CA SER A 54 1.21 -2.13 2.79
C SER A 54 0.05 -3.13 2.80
N GLY A 55 0.33 -4.43 2.78
CA GLY A 55 -0.66 -5.49 3.00
C GLY A 55 -1.32 -5.36 4.37
N TYR A 56 -0.54 -5.22 5.44
CA TYR A 56 -1.08 -5.03 6.79
C TYR A 56 -1.94 -3.78 6.88
N LEU A 57 -1.46 -2.65 6.37
CA LEU A 57 -2.24 -1.41 6.33
C LEU A 57 -3.54 -1.59 5.56
N HIS A 58 -3.51 -2.27 4.41
CA HIS A 58 -4.69 -2.53 3.61
C HIS A 58 -5.74 -3.34 4.37
N PHE A 59 -5.36 -4.49 4.93
CA PHE A 59 -6.32 -5.37 5.61
C PHE A 59 -6.78 -4.83 6.97
N MET A 60 -5.96 -4.04 7.66
CA MET A 60 -6.28 -3.49 8.98
C MET A 60 -7.07 -2.18 8.91
N LYS A 61 -6.86 -1.36 7.88
CA LYS A 61 -7.51 -0.04 7.72
C LYS A 61 -8.55 0.00 6.62
N HIS A 62 -8.58 -1.01 5.75
CA HIS A 62 -9.50 -1.11 4.59
C HIS A 62 -9.39 0.02 3.56
N THR A 63 -8.38 0.88 3.66
CA THR A 63 -8.22 2.07 2.81
C THR A 63 -6.86 2.17 2.12
N TYR A 64 -5.78 1.74 2.76
CA TYR A 64 -4.43 1.84 2.21
C TYR A 64 -4.28 0.96 0.96
N SER A 65 -3.58 1.47 -0.05
CA SER A 65 -3.23 0.75 -1.27
C SER A 65 -2.11 -0.26 -1.00
N ILE A 66 -2.22 -1.47 -1.53
CA ILE A 66 -1.12 -2.45 -1.43
C ILE A 66 0.01 -2.03 -2.38
N TRP A 67 1.27 -2.10 -1.99
CA TRP A 67 2.36 -1.82 -2.90
C TRP A 67 2.42 -2.86 -4.03
N ASP A 68 2.30 -2.39 -5.27
CA ASP A 68 2.29 -3.21 -6.47
C ASP A 68 3.08 -2.51 -7.57
N GLU A 69 4.06 -3.22 -8.13
CA GLU A 69 5.01 -2.67 -9.10
C GLU A 69 4.32 -2.38 -10.45
N ASP A 70 3.33 -3.18 -10.83
CA ASP A 70 2.57 -2.92 -12.06
C ASP A 70 1.72 -1.66 -11.92
N THR A 71 1.11 -1.43 -10.75
CA THR A 71 0.43 -0.17 -10.44
C THR A 71 1.39 1.02 -10.51
N ARG A 72 2.62 0.88 -9.99
CA ARG A 72 3.66 1.91 -10.06
C ARG A 72 4.01 2.24 -11.52
N LYS A 73 4.17 1.21 -12.37
CA LYS A 73 4.38 1.39 -13.82
C LYS A 73 3.18 2.04 -14.50
N GLY A 74 1.96 1.71 -14.08
CA GLY A 74 0.74 2.37 -14.57
C GLY A 74 0.74 3.87 -14.28
N LEU A 75 1.16 4.27 -13.07
CA LEU A 75 1.35 5.67 -12.70
C LEU A 75 2.44 6.35 -13.55
N GLU A 76 3.56 5.65 -13.77
CA GLU A 76 4.67 6.13 -14.59
C GLU A 76 4.24 6.40 -16.04
N LYS A 77 3.40 5.54 -16.63
CA LYS A 77 2.80 5.78 -17.96
C LYS A 77 1.89 7.00 -18.03
N LEU A 78 1.31 7.41 -16.90
CA LEU A 78 0.53 8.65 -16.78
C LEU A 78 1.41 9.87 -16.49
N GLY A 79 2.75 9.71 -16.46
CA GLY A 79 3.71 10.78 -16.16
C GLY A 79 3.95 11.00 -14.66
N ILE A 80 3.47 10.12 -13.79
CA ILE A 80 3.67 10.20 -12.33
C ILE A 80 4.81 9.27 -11.93
N MET A 81 6.00 9.85 -11.77
CA MET A 81 7.22 9.09 -11.47
C MET A 81 7.34 8.78 -9.97
N ILE A 82 7.01 7.55 -9.58
CA ILE A 82 7.25 7.05 -8.22
C ILE A 82 8.50 6.14 -8.24
N PRO A 83 9.51 6.39 -7.39
CA PRO A 83 10.66 5.50 -7.26
C PRO A 83 10.25 4.09 -6.86
N SER A 84 10.94 3.07 -7.37
CA SER A 84 10.79 1.71 -6.84
C SER A 84 11.44 1.63 -5.45
N SER A 85 10.91 0.75 -4.60
CA SER A 85 11.44 0.50 -3.26
C SER A 85 11.03 -0.91 -2.82
N ASP A 86 11.93 -1.56 -2.08
CA ASP A 86 11.60 -2.76 -1.29
C ASP A 86 11.33 -2.41 0.18
N LYS A 87 11.70 -1.21 0.61
CA LYS A 87 11.46 -0.69 1.97
C LYS A 87 10.21 0.19 2.02
N ALA A 88 9.48 0.13 3.12
CA ALA A 88 8.29 0.90 3.44
C ALA A 88 8.67 2.33 3.83
N ASP A 89 9.39 2.99 2.93
CA ASP A 89 9.75 4.39 3.08
C ASP A 89 8.47 5.24 3.06
N PRO A 90 8.26 6.09 4.07
CA PRO A 90 7.05 6.88 4.23
C PRO A 90 6.81 7.83 3.05
N PHE A 91 7.87 8.38 2.44
CA PHE A 91 7.75 9.36 1.37
C PHE A 91 7.46 8.67 0.04
N ILE A 92 8.15 7.56 -0.26
CA ILE A 92 7.89 6.79 -1.49
C ILE A 92 6.49 6.18 -1.44
N TYR A 93 6.14 5.53 -0.33
CA TYR A 93 4.81 4.92 -0.17
C TYR A 93 3.71 5.99 -0.06
N GLY A 94 3.98 7.11 0.61
CA GLY A 94 3.07 8.24 0.68
C GLY A 94 2.80 8.88 -0.67
N ALA A 95 3.84 9.03 -1.51
CA ALA A 95 3.69 9.53 -2.88
C ALA A 95 2.87 8.55 -3.74
N TYR A 96 3.08 7.25 -3.58
CA TYR A 96 2.29 6.21 -4.24
C TYR A 96 0.80 6.27 -3.87
N ILE A 97 0.47 6.36 -2.57
CA ILE A 97 -0.92 6.50 -2.12
C ILE A 97 -1.54 7.79 -2.64
N SER A 98 -0.82 8.90 -2.50
CA SER A 98 -1.31 10.23 -2.88
C SER A 98 -1.58 10.32 -4.38
N ALA A 99 -0.76 9.67 -5.21
CA ALA A 99 -0.98 9.60 -6.65
C ALA A 99 -2.29 8.87 -7.00
N ILE A 100 -2.56 7.74 -6.34
CA ILE A 100 -3.80 6.98 -6.58
C ILE A 100 -5.02 7.78 -6.08
N GLU A 101 -4.90 8.45 -4.92
CA GLU A 101 -5.95 9.33 -4.40
C GLU A 101 -6.25 10.50 -5.35
N LEU A 102 -5.22 11.15 -5.88
CA LEU A 102 -5.38 12.23 -6.85
C LEU A 102 -6.14 11.76 -8.09
N LEU A 103 -5.81 10.59 -8.62
CA LEU A 103 -6.54 10.03 -9.76
C LEU A 103 -8.00 9.73 -9.43
N LYS A 104 -8.25 9.21 -8.22
CA LYS A 104 -9.62 8.96 -7.73
C LYS A 104 -10.44 10.24 -7.62
N ASP A 105 -9.83 11.32 -7.13
CA ASP A 105 -10.47 12.62 -6.95
C ASP A 105 -10.75 13.33 -8.29
N LEU A 106 -9.85 13.20 -9.27
CA LEU A 106 -10.02 13.77 -10.60
C LEU A 106 -10.98 12.97 -11.48
N ALA A 107 -11.15 11.68 -11.22
CA ALA A 107 -12.00 10.84 -12.03
C ALA A 107 -13.49 11.05 -11.70
N PRO A 108 -14.33 11.33 -12.71
CA PRO A 108 -15.75 11.55 -12.50
C PRO A 108 -16.44 10.32 -11.93
N TYR A 109 -17.34 10.53 -10.96
CA TYR A 109 -18.06 9.43 -10.28
C TYR A 109 -18.85 8.54 -11.25
N TYR A 110 -19.41 9.12 -12.31
CA TYR A 110 -20.19 8.41 -13.33
C TYR A 110 -19.35 7.56 -14.29
N SER A 111 -18.02 7.64 -14.22
CA SER A 111 -17.12 6.78 -15.00
C SER A 111 -17.01 5.36 -14.41
N PHE A 112 -17.62 5.10 -13.25
CA PHE A 112 -17.54 3.82 -12.57
C PHE A 112 -18.87 3.06 -12.64
N MET A 113 -18.78 1.79 -13.04
CA MET A 113 -19.84 0.82 -12.80
C MET A 113 -19.92 0.53 -11.31
N GLU A 114 -21.12 0.34 -10.79
CA GLU A 114 -21.33 -0.02 -9.39
C GLU A 114 -20.59 -1.34 -9.09
N HIS A 115 -19.74 -1.34 -8.06
CA HIS A 115 -18.90 -2.47 -7.71
C HIS A 115 -18.78 -2.59 -6.19
N ASP A 116 -18.74 -3.82 -5.69
CA ASP A 116 -18.63 -4.13 -4.24
C ASP A 116 -17.26 -3.81 -3.63
N VAL A 117 -16.32 -3.22 -4.37
CA VAL A 117 -14.97 -2.91 -3.87
C VAL A 117 -14.76 -1.41 -3.78
N PRO A 118 -14.01 -0.93 -2.77
CA PRO A 118 -13.70 0.49 -2.65
C PRO A 118 -13.08 1.04 -3.93
N ARG A 119 -13.44 2.27 -4.32
CA ARG A 119 -12.89 2.93 -5.53
C ARG A 119 -11.36 2.87 -5.58
N GLN A 120 -10.69 3.02 -4.44
CA GLN A 120 -9.23 2.91 -4.34
C GLN A 120 -8.69 1.61 -4.93
N ARG A 121 -9.36 0.48 -4.67
CA ARG A 121 -8.98 -0.83 -5.20
C ARG A 121 -9.25 -0.93 -6.70
N LEU A 122 -10.32 -0.33 -7.20
CA LEU A 122 -10.58 -0.26 -8.64
C LEU A 122 -9.48 0.51 -9.37
N PHE A 123 -9.07 1.68 -8.86
CA PHE A 123 -7.98 2.45 -9.44
C PHE A 123 -6.68 1.69 -9.43
N GLN A 124 -6.33 1.09 -8.30
CA GLN A 124 -5.14 0.28 -8.19
C GLN A 124 -5.13 -0.88 -9.20
N ALA A 125 -6.23 -1.64 -9.31
CA ALA A 125 -6.33 -2.73 -10.26
C ALA A 125 -6.24 -2.26 -11.73
N ALA A 126 -6.88 -1.13 -12.05
CA ALA A 126 -6.84 -0.54 -13.39
C ALA A 126 -5.43 -0.05 -13.75
N LEU A 127 -4.74 0.62 -12.81
CA LEU A 127 -3.35 1.04 -12.99
C LEU A 127 -2.43 -0.16 -13.15
N ALA A 128 -2.61 -1.23 -12.37
CA ALA A 128 -1.83 -2.46 -12.52
C ALA A 128 -2.03 -3.09 -13.91
N ALA A 129 -3.27 -3.16 -14.39
CA ALA A 129 -3.56 -3.64 -15.74
C ALA A 129 -2.87 -2.78 -16.80
N TYR A 130 -2.99 -1.46 -16.70
CA TYR A 130 -2.36 -0.52 -17.63
C TYR A 130 -0.83 -0.58 -17.61
N GLY A 131 -0.24 -0.76 -16.42
CA GLY A 131 1.21 -0.93 -16.25
C GLY A 131 1.76 -2.23 -16.83
N ARG A 132 0.93 -3.26 -16.99
CA ARG A 132 1.28 -4.53 -17.66
C ARG A 132 1.18 -4.47 -19.17
N GLU A 133 0.43 -3.53 -19.72
CA GLU A 133 0.43 -3.28 -21.17
C GLU A 133 1.86 -2.88 -21.59
N GLY A 134 2.29 -3.23 -22.79
CA GLY A 134 3.62 -2.85 -23.32
C GLY A 134 3.63 -1.39 -23.74
#